data_AF-A0A1M6HJX6-F1
#
_entry.id   AF-A0A1M6HJX6-F1
#
_cell.length_a   1.000
_cell.length_b   1.000
_cell.length_c   1.000
_cell.angle_alpha   90.00
_cell.angle_beta   90.00
_cell.angle_gamma   90.00
#
_symmetry.space_group_name_H-M   'P 1'
#
loop_
_entity.id
_entity.type
_entity.pdbx_description
1 polymer ?
#
loop_
_entity_poly.entity_id
_entity_poly.type
_entity_poly.pdbx_seq_one_letter_code
_entity_poly.pdbx_strand_id
1 'polypeptide(L)'
;MEYIEKNWKKLLTLLIVTLLVIGGALWFFRWQQRQQEILHEAQQVTQEQEQSIKGLQDKLQISTDNATMLADKIGQIQAAGSTVKPSITFHVTAPTVQAAADDVQQRITAGDTTLPAAAIEQTDRTVVTPITQDETGQALPADQQKVDVYKINLRKDHRIKAGVTAVDGRAYPTIGYEQGRAEGLVHFDGCRPDGVTILYNVVEW
;
A
#
# COMPACT_ATOMS: atom_id res chain seq x y z
N MET A 1 -25.82 -20.96 41.45
CA MET A 1 -24.56 -21.08 42.22
C MET A 1 -23.88 -22.43 41.96
N GLU A 2 -24.59 -23.55 42.09
CA GLU A 2 -24.08 -24.92 41.85
C GLU A 2 -23.37 -25.15 40.49
N TYR A 3 -23.88 -24.57 39.40
CA TYR A 3 -23.30 -24.75 38.06
C TYR A 3 -21.92 -24.11 37.92
N ILE A 4 -21.71 -22.97 38.59
CA ILE A 4 -20.44 -22.23 38.56
C ILE A 4 -19.40 -22.98 39.40
N GLU A 5 -19.77 -23.46 40.59
CA GLU A 5 -18.86 -24.23 41.45
C GLU A 5 -18.44 -25.56 40.79
N LYS A 6 -19.36 -26.25 40.11
CA LYS A 6 -19.06 -27.52 39.43
C LYS A 6 -18.15 -27.35 38.20
N ASN A 7 -18.27 -26.22 37.49
CA ASN A 7 -17.56 -25.99 36.23
C ASN A 7 -16.53 -24.85 36.30
N TRP A 8 -16.16 -24.39 37.50
CA TRP A 8 -15.34 -23.18 37.67
C TRP A 8 -14.00 -23.28 36.93
N LYS A 9 -13.38 -24.47 36.91
CA LYS A 9 -12.14 -24.71 36.14
C LYS A 9 -12.35 -24.53 34.65
N LYS A 10 -13.46 -25.01 34.08
CA LYS A 10 -13.78 -24.86 32.65
C LYS A 10 -14.09 -23.40 32.30
N LEU A 11 -14.80 -22.69 33.18
CA LEU A 11 -15.07 -21.26 33.04
C LEU A 11 -13.77 -20.43 33.12
N LEU A 12 -12.85 -20.81 34.02
CA LEU A 12 -11.53 -20.19 34.14
C LEU A 12 -10.69 -20.44 32.87
N THR A 13 -10.67 -21.68 32.36
CA THR A 13 -9.98 -22.00 31.10
C THR A 13 -10.57 -21.22 29.92
N LEU A 14 -11.90 -21.14 29.82
CA LEU A 14 -12.58 -20.36 28.79
C LEU A 14 -12.16 -18.88 28.87
N LEU A 15 -12.21 -18.28 30.06
CA LEU A 15 -11.81 -16.88 30.29
C LEU A 15 -10.35 -16.64 29.86
N ILE A 16 -9.43 -17.54 30.26
CA ILE A 16 -8.02 -17.45 29.90
C ILE A 16 -7.84 -17.54 28.38
N VAL A 17 -8.50 -18.50 27.72
CA VAL A 17 -8.45 -18.64 26.26
C VAL A 17 -9.01 -17.41 25.57
N THR A 18 -10.13 -16.86 26.04
CA THR A 18 -10.70 -15.61 25.49
C THR A 18 -9.72 -14.44 25.63
N LEU A 19 -9.08 -14.28 26.80
CA LEU A 19 -8.08 -13.24 27.02
C LEU A 19 -6.85 -13.42 26.14
N LEU A 20 -6.40 -14.66 25.90
CA LEU A 20 -5.29 -14.95 24.98
C LEU A 20 -5.65 -14.61 23.52
N VAL A 21 -6.86 -14.93 23.08
CA VAL A 21 -7.34 -14.58 21.73
C VAL A 21 -7.44 -13.06 21.55
N ILE A 22 -8.00 -12.35 22.52
CA ILE A 22 -8.09 -10.89 22.49
C ILE A 22 -6.68 -10.27 22.53
N GLY A 23 -5.80 -10.76 23.40
CA GLY A 23 -4.41 -10.31 23.48
C GLY A 23 -3.63 -10.53 22.18
N GLY A 24 -3.78 -11.71 21.57
CA GLY A 24 -3.19 -12.04 20.27
C GLY A 24 -3.73 -11.16 19.14
N ALA A 25 -5.04 -10.91 19.11
CA ALA A 25 -5.66 -10.01 18.14
C ALA A 25 -5.15 -8.58 18.31
N LEU A 26 -5.10 -8.05 19.54
CA LEU A 26 -4.59 -6.71 19.81
C LEU A 26 -3.11 -6.55 19.45
N TRP A 27 -2.30 -7.58 19.73
CA TRP A 27 -0.89 -7.61 19.33
C TRP A 27 -0.75 -7.61 17.81
N PHE A 28 -1.53 -8.45 17.11
CA PHE A 28 -1.55 -8.52 15.65
C PHE A 28 -2.00 -7.19 15.02
N PHE A 29 -3.08 -6.58 15.54
CA PHE A 29 -3.55 -5.26 15.08
C PHE A 29 -2.49 -4.17 15.27
N ARG A 30 -1.83 -4.13 16.43
CA ARG A 30 -0.75 -3.16 16.68
C ARG A 30 0.49 -3.41 15.82
N TRP A 31 0.83 -4.67 15.61
CA TRP A 31 1.93 -5.05 14.72
C TRP A 31 1.62 -4.63 13.27
N GLN A 32 0.40 -4.88 12.81
CA GLN A 32 -0.07 -4.45 11.49
C GLN A 32 -0.09 -2.92 11.34
N GLN A 33 -0.50 -2.18 12.37
CA GLN A 33 -0.44 -0.70 12.36
C GLN A 33 0.99 -0.17 12.28
N ARG A 34 1.95 -0.74 13.03
CA ARG A 34 3.37 -0.33 12.92
C ARG A 34 3.94 -0.58 11.54
N GLN A 35 3.55 -1.68 10.88
CA GLN A 35 3.96 -1.93 9.51
C GLN A 35 3.41 -0.86 8.56
N GLN A 36 2.20 -0.35 8.79
CA GLN A 36 1.64 0.74 7.98
C GLN A 36 2.33 2.09 8.23
N GLU A 37 2.72 2.40 9.46
CA GLU A 37 3.44 3.65 9.78
C GLU A 37 4.82 3.72 9.09
N ILE A 38 5.57 2.62 9.06
CA ILE A 38 6.85 2.54 8.33
C ILE A 38 6.65 2.72 6.82
N LEU A 39 5.50 2.30 6.30
CA LEU A 39 5.19 2.33 4.88
C LEU A 39 4.61 3.66 4.40
N HIS A 40 4.14 4.54 5.30
CA HIS A 40 3.64 5.88 4.97
C HIS A 40 4.73 6.95 5.05
N GLU A 41 5.91 6.62 5.58
CA GLU A 41 7.05 7.52 5.60
C GLU A 41 7.45 7.91 4.18
N ALA A 42 7.69 9.20 3.95
CA ALA A 42 8.15 9.68 2.67
C ALA A 42 9.51 9.04 2.37
N GLN A 43 9.60 8.33 1.24
CA GLN A 43 10.82 7.65 0.80
C GLN A 43 11.54 8.51 -0.22
N GLN A 44 12.84 8.65 -0.04
CA GLN A 44 13.69 9.19 -1.09
C GLN A 44 14.03 8.11 -2.11
N VAL A 45 13.76 8.42 -3.36
CA VAL A 45 14.06 7.57 -4.51
C VAL A 45 14.95 8.40 -5.44
N THR A 46 16.03 7.79 -5.94
CA THR A 46 16.87 8.44 -6.95
C THR A 46 16.25 8.27 -8.33
N GLN A 47 16.59 9.15 -9.28
CA GLN A 47 16.08 9.06 -10.66
C GLN A 47 16.32 7.68 -11.30
N GLU A 48 17.50 7.08 -11.07
CA GLU A 48 17.81 5.71 -11.55
C GLU A 48 16.90 4.64 -10.94
N GLN A 49 16.51 4.81 -9.67
CA GLN A 49 15.64 3.87 -8.97
C GLN A 49 14.20 3.97 -9.46
N GLU A 50 13.72 5.18 -9.79
CA GLU A 50 12.38 5.39 -10.38
C GLU A 50 12.19 4.67 -11.71
N GLN A 51 13.24 4.62 -12.52
CA GLN A 51 13.25 3.93 -13.81
C GLN A 51 13.33 2.40 -13.67
N SER A 52 13.61 1.89 -12.46
CA SER A 52 13.76 0.48 -12.19
C SER A 52 12.55 -0.08 -11.42
N ILE A 53 11.84 -1.03 -12.02
CA ILE A 53 10.71 -1.72 -11.35
C ILE A 53 11.17 -2.35 -10.03
N LYS A 54 12.38 -2.92 -10.02
CA LYS A 54 12.96 -3.55 -8.83
C LYS A 54 13.34 -2.53 -7.74
N GLY A 55 13.90 -1.37 -8.12
CA GLY A 55 14.23 -0.32 -7.16
C GLY A 55 12.98 0.27 -6.51
N LEU A 56 11.93 0.52 -7.30
CA LEU A 56 10.61 0.93 -6.78
C LEU A 56 10.00 -0.14 -5.86
N GLN A 57 10.09 -1.42 -6.24
CA GLN A 57 9.59 -2.53 -5.43
C GLN A 57 10.32 -2.62 -4.08
N ASP A 58 11.64 -2.59 -4.08
CA ASP A 58 12.45 -2.76 -2.87
C ASP A 58 12.31 -1.56 -1.93
N LYS A 59 12.30 -0.34 -2.48
CA LYS A 59 12.20 0.90 -1.69
C LYS A 59 10.80 1.18 -1.17
N LEU A 60 9.77 0.92 -1.99
CA LEU A 60 8.40 1.20 -1.60
C LEU A 60 7.70 -0.03 -1.02
N GLN A 61 8.33 -1.21 -1.01
CA GLN A 61 7.73 -2.46 -0.58
C GLN A 61 6.34 -2.67 -1.21
N ILE A 62 6.31 -2.61 -2.55
CA ILE A 62 5.09 -2.71 -3.36
C ILE A 62 5.09 -3.95 -4.23
N SER A 63 3.90 -4.40 -4.64
CA SER A 63 3.77 -5.52 -5.58
C SER A 63 4.38 -5.18 -6.94
N THR A 64 4.82 -6.20 -7.68
CA THR A 64 5.39 -6.03 -9.02
C THR A 64 4.42 -5.33 -9.98
N ASP A 65 3.12 -5.65 -9.89
CA ASP A 65 2.09 -4.97 -10.69
C ASP A 65 2.03 -3.47 -10.36
N ASN A 66 1.96 -3.10 -9.07
CA ASN A 66 1.96 -1.70 -8.65
C ASN A 66 3.27 -0.99 -9.05
N ALA A 67 4.42 -1.65 -8.93
CA ALA A 67 5.72 -1.09 -9.35
C ALA A 67 5.78 -0.84 -10.86
N THR A 68 5.22 -1.75 -11.65
CA THR A 68 5.18 -1.64 -13.12
C THR A 68 4.27 -0.49 -13.54
N MET A 69 3.06 -0.41 -12.97
CA MET A 69 2.13 0.69 -13.23
C MET A 69 2.71 2.04 -12.78
N LEU A 70 3.43 2.07 -11.65
CA LEU A 70 4.08 3.27 -11.16
C LEU A 70 5.20 3.73 -12.10
N ALA A 71 6.08 2.82 -12.53
CA ALA A 71 7.16 3.13 -13.47
C ALA A 71 6.61 3.68 -14.80
N ASP A 72 5.56 3.07 -15.35
CA ASP A 72 4.90 3.54 -16.58
C ASP A 72 4.33 4.95 -16.41
N LYS A 73 3.63 5.22 -15.29
CA LYS A 73 3.11 6.55 -14.97
C LYS A 73 4.20 7.60 -14.78
N ILE A 74 5.29 7.28 -14.07
CA ILE A 74 6.42 8.19 -13.90
C ILE A 74 7.06 8.51 -15.25
N GLY A 75 7.25 7.49 -16.10
CA GLY A 75 7.73 7.67 -17.48
C GLY A 75 6.83 8.62 -18.29
N GLN A 76 5.51 8.49 -18.18
CA GLN A 76 4.55 9.39 -18.84
C GLN A 76 4.57 10.82 -18.28
N ILE A 77 4.89 11.01 -17.00
CA ILE A 77 5.05 12.32 -16.37
C ILE A 77 6.35 12.98 -16.83
N GLN A 78 7.43 12.21 -16.95
CA GLN A 78 8.76 12.70 -17.29
C GLN A 78 9.00 12.83 -18.80
N ALA A 79 8.23 12.14 -19.64
CA ALA A 79 8.36 12.20 -21.09
C ALA A 79 8.19 13.62 -21.65
N ALA A 80 9.03 13.95 -22.64
CA ALA A 80 8.94 15.20 -23.38
C ALA A 80 7.51 15.45 -23.92
N GLY A 81 6.89 16.56 -23.51
CA GLY A 81 5.52 16.93 -23.90
C GLY A 81 4.41 16.40 -22.99
N SER A 82 4.74 15.88 -21.81
CA SER A 82 3.74 15.46 -20.82
C SER A 82 2.74 16.59 -20.52
N THR A 83 1.46 16.25 -20.59
CA THR A 83 0.35 17.13 -20.17
C THR A 83 0.05 17.01 -18.67
N VAL A 84 0.72 16.10 -17.96
CA VAL A 84 0.54 15.91 -16.52
C VAL A 84 1.23 17.06 -15.79
N LYS A 85 0.45 18.02 -15.33
CA LYS A 85 0.94 19.15 -14.53
C LYS A 85 0.96 18.79 -13.05
N PRO A 86 1.92 19.33 -12.28
CA PRO A 86 1.90 19.18 -10.84
C PRO A 86 0.59 19.75 -10.27
N SER A 87 0.02 19.05 -9.29
CA SER A 87 -1.18 19.53 -8.59
C SER A 87 -0.90 20.80 -7.79
N ILE A 88 0.32 20.91 -7.25
CA ILE A 88 0.80 22.10 -6.54
C ILE A 88 2.31 22.26 -6.76
N THR A 89 2.76 23.52 -6.79
CA THR A 89 4.18 23.88 -6.78
C THR A 89 4.43 24.77 -5.57
N PHE A 90 5.50 24.48 -4.83
CA PHE A 90 5.96 25.30 -3.71
C PHE A 90 7.48 25.42 -3.76
N HIS A 91 8.00 26.43 -3.06
CA HIS A 91 9.43 26.71 -3.03
C HIS A 91 10.00 26.36 -1.66
N VAL A 92 11.20 25.80 -1.66
CA VAL A 92 12.00 25.55 -0.46
C VAL A 92 13.38 26.14 -0.64
N THR A 93 13.98 26.61 0.45
CA THR A 93 15.31 27.20 0.45
C THR A 93 16.29 26.21 1.06
N ALA A 94 17.21 25.71 0.24
CA ALA A 94 18.24 24.77 0.65
C ALA A 94 19.54 25.03 -0.14
N PRO A 95 20.70 24.62 0.40
CA PRO A 95 21.99 24.82 -0.28
C PRO A 95 22.17 23.95 -1.53
N THR A 96 21.48 22.81 -1.62
CA THR A 96 21.50 21.89 -2.77
C THR A 96 20.11 21.27 -2.97
N VAL A 97 19.85 20.73 -4.16
CA VAL A 97 18.60 20.02 -4.48
C VAL A 97 18.43 18.77 -3.62
N GLN A 98 19.53 18.07 -3.33
CA GLN A 98 19.52 16.93 -2.43
C GLN A 98 19.11 17.35 -1.02
N ALA A 99 19.71 18.43 -0.48
CA ALA A 99 19.33 18.95 0.83
C ALA A 99 17.88 19.45 0.86
N ALA A 100 17.36 19.98 -0.25
CA ALA A 100 15.95 20.32 -0.39
C ALA A 100 15.07 19.06 -0.33
N ALA A 101 15.44 17.99 -1.01
CA ALA A 101 14.71 16.73 -0.96
C ALA A 101 14.73 16.11 0.45
N ASP A 102 15.85 16.20 1.17
CA ASP A 102 15.97 15.71 2.55
C ASP A 102 15.05 16.50 3.50
N ASP A 103 15.08 17.84 3.41
CA ASP A 103 14.21 18.72 4.20
C ASP A 103 12.72 18.47 3.91
N VAL A 104 12.36 18.40 2.62
CA VAL A 104 10.98 18.15 2.18
C VAL A 104 10.50 16.77 2.66
N GLN A 105 11.33 15.73 2.52
CA GLN A 105 10.99 14.40 3.03
C GLN A 105 10.71 14.44 4.53
N GLN A 106 11.61 15.05 5.33
CA GLN A 106 11.45 15.12 6.78
C GLN A 106 10.19 15.89 7.17
N ARG A 107 9.91 17.02 6.51
CA ARG A 107 8.74 17.87 6.79
C ARG A 107 7.43 17.20 6.38
N ILE A 108 7.41 16.43 5.29
CA ILE A 108 6.25 15.62 4.91
C ILE A 108 6.01 14.53 5.95
N THR A 109 7.05 13.79 6.34
CA THR A 109 6.94 12.73 7.36
C THR A 109 6.48 13.28 8.71
N ALA A 110 6.93 14.49 9.09
CA ALA A 110 6.51 15.17 10.31
C ALA A 110 5.11 15.81 10.22
N GLY A 111 4.49 15.87 9.04
CA GLY A 111 3.20 16.54 8.84
C GLY A 111 3.26 18.05 9.05
N ASP A 112 4.38 18.68 8.67
CA ASP A 112 4.62 20.11 8.90
C ASP A 112 3.69 20.99 8.05
N THR A 113 2.84 21.78 8.73
CA THR A 113 1.86 22.69 8.13
C THR A 113 2.47 23.85 7.33
N THR A 114 3.78 24.04 7.36
CA THR A 114 4.47 25.00 6.48
C THR A 114 4.54 24.52 5.02
N LEU A 115 4.32 23.22 4.79
CA LEU A 115 4.12 22.66 3.45
C LEU A 115 2.63 22.73 3.07
N PRO A 116 2.31 22.78 1.76
CA PRO A 116 0.92 22.75 1.33
C PRO A 116 0.21 21.46 1.76
N ALA A 117 -1.09 21.55 2.03
CA ALA A 117 -1.91 20.42 2.49
C ALA A 117 -1.78 19.18 1.59
N ALA A 118 -1.74 19.36 0.27
CA ALA A 118 -1.58 18.26 -0.69
C ALA A 118 -0.20 17.56 -0.58
N ALA A 119 0.84 18.25 -0.11
CA ALA A 119 2.16 17.65 0.09
C ALA A 119 2.23 16.83 1.40
N ILE A 120 1.47 17.21 2.43
CA ILE A 120 1.40 16.48 3.72
C ILE A 120 0.26 15.47 3.80
N GLU A 121 -0.61 15.42 2.78
CA GLU A 121 -1.72 14.46 2.70
C GLU A 121 -1.21 13.02 2.84
N GLN A 122 -1.86 12.22 3.68
CA GLN A 122 -1.47 10.83 3.86
C GLN A 122 -1.93 9.99 2.66
N THR A 123 -0.97 9.42 1.95
CA THR A 123 -1.20 8.46 0.86
C THR A 123 -0.48 7.16 1.15
N ASP A 124 -0.77 6.12 0.38
CA ASP A 124 -0.15 4.81 0.60
C ASP A 124 1.36 4.86 0.53
N ARG A 125 1.92 5.58 -0.45
CA ARG A 125 3.35 5.89 -0.53
C ARG A 125 3.53 7.35 -0.87
N THR A 126 4.56 7.97 -0.31
CA THR A 126 5.06 9.26 -0.78
C THR A 126 6.50 9.08 -1.23
N VAL A 127 6.81 9.53 -2.44
CA VAL A 127 8.17 9.53 -2.98
C VAL A 127 8.63 10.97 -3.14
N VAL A 128 9.85 11.26 -2.71
CA VAL A 128 10.51 12.54 -2.90
C VAL A 128 11.77 12.30 -3.72
N THR A 129 11.83 12.92 -4.90
CA THR A 129 12.90 12.67 -5.87
C THR A 129 13.59 13.97 -6.25
N PRO A 130 14.90 14.09 -6.00
CA PRO A 130 15.69 15.20 -6.51
C PRO A 130 15.94 15.00 -8.01
N ILE A 131 15.47 15.95 -8.81
CA ILE A 131 15.62 15.96 -10.27
C ILE A 131 16.81 16.86 -10.62
N THR A 132 17.95 16.23 -10.87
CA THR A 132 19.21 16.92 -11.23
C THR A 132 19.68 16.61 -12.64
N GLN A 133 19.15 15.56 -13.26
CA GLN A 133 19.45 15.16 -14.63
C GLN A 133 18.19 15.12 -15.48
N ASP A 134 18.37 15.29 -16.79
CA ASP A 134 17.32 15.12 -17.79
C ASP A 134 17.06 13.63 -18.10
N GLU A 135 16.10 13.37 -18.99
CA GLU A 135 15.73 12.01 -19.43
C GLU A 135 16.89 11.23 -20.09
N THR A 136 17.95 11.93 -20.52
CA THR A 136 19.14 11.34 -21.14
C THR A 136 20.28 11.12 -20.14
N GLY A 137 20.10 11.51 -18.87
CA GLY A 137 21.11 11.44 -17.81
C GLY A 137 22.08 12.62 -17.81
N GLN A 138 21.83 13.67 -18.60
CA GLN A 138 22.67 14.87 -18.63
C GLN A 138 22.27 15.84 -17.51
N ALA A 139 23.25 16.51 -16.90
CA ALA A 139 22.99 17.43 -15.79
C ALA A 139 22.14 18.64 -16.23
N LEU A 140 21.06 18.89 -15.48
CA LEU A 140 20.19 20.04 -15.67
C LEU A 140 20.86 21.33 -15.15
N PRO A 141 20.62 22.47 -15.81
CA PRO A 141 21.04 23.78 -15.29
C PRO A 141 20.28 24.10 -13.99
N ALA A 142 20.89 24.93 -13.14
CA ALA A 142 20.42 25.15 -11.76
C ALA A 142 18.99 25.71 -11.66
N ASP A 143 18.53 26.44 -12.67
CA ASP A 143 17.17 27.00 -12.78
C ASP A 143 16.11 25.96 -13.15
N GLN A 144 16.52 24.79 -13.63
CA GLN A 144 15.64 23.68 -14.02
C GLN A 144 15.67 22.52 -13.02
N GLN A 145 16.56 22.58 -12.04
CA GLN A 145 16.62 21.59 -10.97
C GLN A 145 15.43 21.75 -10.02
N LYS A 146 14.80 20.63 -9.66
CA LYS A 146 13.59 20.61 -8.84
C LYS A 146 13.53 19.36 -7.97
N VAL A 147 12.62 19.38 -7.00
CA VAL A 147 12.27 18.21 -6.20
C VAL A 147 10.85 17.83 -6.57
N ASP A 148 10.68 16.64 -7.14
CA ASP A 148 9.36 16.10 -7.43
C ASP A 148 8.85 15.31 -6.22
N VAL A 149 7.58 15.51 -5.87
CA VAL A 149 6.91 14.80 -4.78
C VAL A 149 5.74 14.03 -5.35
N TYR A 150 5.81 12.70 -5.32
CA TYR A 150 4.75 11.82 -5.81
C TYR A 150 3.91 11.30 -4.66
N LYS A 151 2.63 11.66 -4.68
CA LYS A 151 1.59 11.07 -3.84
C LYS A 151 1.00 9.86 -4.53
N ILE A 152 1.32 8.67 -4.02
CA ILE A 152 1.01 7.41 -4.66
C ILE A 152 -0.02 6.67 -3.82
N ASN A 153 -1.17 6.40 -4.42
CA ASN A 153 -2.15 5.46 -3.88
C ASN A 153 -2.02 4.14 -4.63
N LEU A 154 -1.75 3.08 -3.89
CA LEU A 154 -1.52 1.76 -4.43
C LEU A 154 -2.85 1.09 -4.70
N ARG A 155 -2.87 0.25 -5.72
CA ARG A 155 -4.01 -0.62 -5.96
C ARG A 155 -4.05 -1.67 -4.84
N LYS A 156 -5.05 -1.56 -3.97
CA LYS A 156 -5.35 -2.47 -2.86
C LYS A 156 -6.59 -3.28 -3.19
N ASP A 157 -6.49 -4.18 -4.15
CA ASP A 157 -7.61 -5.06 -4.46
C ASP A 157 -7.69 -6.13 -3.39
N HIS A 158 -8.39 -5.81 -2.29
CA HIS A 158 -8.83 -6.78 -1.29
C HIS A 158 -10.35 -6.75 -1.28
N ARG A 159 -10.98 -7.84 -1.74
CA ARG A 159 -12.44 -7.92 -1.78
C ARG A 159 -12.90 -9.19 -1.11
N ILE A 160 -13.79 -9.04 -0.13
CA ILE A 160 -14.55 -10.17 0.39
C ILE A 160 -15.82 -10.26 -0.45
N LYS A 161 -16.06 -11.42 -1.04
CA LYS A 161 -17.26 -11.72 -1.81
C LYS A 161 -18.13 -12.70 -1.06
N ALA A 162 -19.43 -12.54 -1.19
CA ALA A 162 -20.41 -13.52 -0.73
C ALA A 162 -21.48 -13.66 -1.80
N GLY A 163 -21.87 -14.89 -2.12
CA GLY A 163 -22.81 -15.13 -3.20
C GLY A 163 -23.19 -16.59 -3.31
N VAL A 164 -23.70 -16.95 -4.48
CA VAL A 164 -24.09 -18.32 -4.80
C VAL A 164 -23.40 -18.71 -6.10
N THR A 165 -22.66 -19.82 -6.08
CA THR A 165 -22.01 -20.38 -7.27
C THR A 165 -22.76 -21.62 -7.71
N ALA A 166 -23.09 -21.71 -9.01
CA ALA A 166 -23.70 -22.90 -9.57
C ALA A 166 -22.62 -23.82 -10.16
N VAL A 167 -22.49 -25.04 -9.64
CA VAL A 167 -21.56 -26.08 -10.12
C VAL A 167 -22.37 -27.36 -10.35
N ASP A 168 -22.22 -28.00 -11.51
CA ASP A 168 -22.93 -29.23 -11.88
C ASP A 168 -24.46 -29.16 -11.68
N GLY A 169 -25.06 -28.01 -11.97
CA GLY A 169 -26.51 -27.78 -11.83
C GLY A 169 -27.00 -27.62 -10.39
N ARG A 170 -26.10 -27.57 -9.40
CA ARG A 170 -26.40 -27.30 -7.99
C ARG A 170 -25.89 -25.92 -7.58
N ALA A 171 -26.64 -25.24 -6.72
CA ALA A 171 -26.32 -23.90 -6.25
C ALA A 171 -25.73 -23.95 -4.84
N TYR A 172 -24.53 -23.37 -4.67
CA TYR A 172 -23.78 -23.39 -3.43
C TYR A 172 -23.60 -21.98 -2.85
N PRO A 173 -24.05 -21.70 -1.62
CA PRO A 173 -23.59 -20.51 -0.92
C PRO A 173 -22.06 -20.49 -0.86
N THR A 174 -21.49 -19.34 -1.18
CA THR A 174 -20.06 -19.19 -1.43
C THR A 174 -19.54 -17.93 -0.77
N ILE A 175 -18.39 -18.05 -0.10
CA ILE A 175 -17.65 -16.92 0.44
C ILE A 175 -16.29 -16.90 -0.24
N GLY A 176 -15.89 -15.72 -0.68
CA GLY A 176 -14.72 -15.48 -1.50
C GLY A 176 -13.81 -14.41 -0.93
N TYR A 177 -12.52 -14.54 -1.21
CA TYR A 177 -11.53 -13.52 -0.98
C TYR A 177 -10.68 -13.34 -2.24
N GLU A 178 -10.63 -12.11 -2.72
CA GLU A 178 -9.80 -11.68 -3.83
C GLU A 178 -8.66 -10.80 -3.30
N GLN A 179 -7.44 -11.12 -3.73
CA GLN A 179 -6.25 -10.33 -3.51
C GLN A 179 -5.48 -10.15 -4.81
N GLY A 180 -5.55 -8.96 -5.39
CA GLY A 180 -4.95 -8.68 -6.71
C GLY A 180 -5.51 -9.62 -7.79
N ARG A 181 -4.62 -10.32 -8.50
CA ARG A 181 -5.01 -11.25 -9.57
C ARG A 181 -5.57 -12.58 -9.09
N ALA A 182 -5.41 -12.91 -7.81
CA ALA A 182 -5.82 -14.20 -7.27
C ALA A 182 -7.14 -14.07 -6.50
N GLU A 183 -8.06 -14.99 -6.76
CA GLU A 183 -9.31 -15.11 -6.02
C GLU A 183 -9.49 -16.54 -5.54
N GLY A 184 -9.84 -16.70 -4.27
CA GLY A 184 -10.22 -17.97 -3.68
C GLY A 184 -11.67 -17.93 -3.23
N LEU A 185 -12.46 -18.92 -3.63
CA LEU A 185 -13.85 -19.11 -3.25
C LEU A 185 -14.01 -20.44 -2.52
N VAL A 186 -14.74 -20.44 -1.40
CA VAL A 186 -15.15 -21.66 -0.70
C VAL A 186 -16.66 -21.82 -0.83
N HIS A 187 -17.08 -22.98 -1.32
CA HIS A 187 -18.47 -23.36 -1.54
C HIS A 187 -18.96 -24.22 -0.39
N PHE A 188 -20.18 -23.99 0.07
CA PHE A 188 -20.76 -24.69 1.23
C PHE A 188 -22.02 -25.44 0.86
N ASP A 189 -22.15 -26.67 1.35
CA ASP A 189 -23.42 -27.39 1.45
C ASP A 189 -23.91 -27.30 2.90
N GLY A 190 -24.85 -26.39 3.16
CA GLY A 190 -25.24 -25.99 4.51
C GLY A 190 -24.06 -25.36 5.27
N CYS A 191 -23.63 -26.00 6.37
CA CYS A 191 -22.48 -25.55 7.17
C CYS A 191 -21.17 -26.30 6.86
N ARG A 192 -21.16 -27.18 5.85
CA ARG A 192 -19.99 -27.98 5.50
C ARG A 192 -19.35 -27.43 4.22
N PRO A 193 -18.03 -27.22 4.17
CA PRO A 193 -17.35 -26.87 2.92
C PRO A 193 -17.44 -28.06 1.95
N ASP A 194 -17.97 -27.82 0.76
CA ASP A 194 -18.18 -28.83 -0.29
C ASP A 194 -17.14 -28.70 -1.41
N GLY A 195 -16.55 -27.53 -1.59
CA GLY A 195 -15.51 -27.31 -2.61
C GLY A 195 -14.81 -25.98 -2.51
N VAL A 196 -13.72 -25.85 -3.28
CA VAL A 196 -12.94 -24.61 -3.40
C VAL A 196 -12.70 -24.33 -4.87
N THR A 197 -12.87 -23.07 -5.27
CA THR A 197 -12.46 -22.57 -6.59
C THR A 197 -11.34 -21.55 -6.41
N ILE A 198 -10.29 -21.67 -7.20
CA ILE A 198 -9.22 -20.67 -7.29
C ILE A 198 -9.27 -20.08 -8.70
N LEU A 199 -9.41 -18.77 -8.79
CA LEU A 199 -9.36 -18.02 -10.04
C LEU A 199 -8.08 -17.18 -10.07
N TYR A 200 -7.50 -17.04 -11.26
CA TYR A 200 -6.34 -16.20 -11.48
C TYR A 200 -6.51 -15.37 -12.74
N ASN A 201 -6.44 -14.05 -12.60
CA ASN A 201 -6.55 -13.10 -13.71
C ASN A 201 -5.20 -12.97 -14.42
N VAL A 202 -5.11 -13.49 -15.64
CA VAL A 202 -3.88 -13.42 -16.46
C VAL A 202 -3.70 -12.04 -17.07
N VAL A 203 -4.79 -11.39 -17.49
CA VAL A 203 -4.81 -10.03 -18.04
C VAL A 203 -5.90 -9.26 -17.34
N GLU A 204 -5.62 -8.00 -17.02
CA GLU A 204 -6.53 -7.08 -16.37
C GLU A 204 -6.41 -5.73 -17.09
N TRP A 205 -7.54 -5.08 -17.40
CA TRP A 205 -7.61 -3.83 -18.16
C TRP A 205 -8.48 -2.81 -17.44
#